data_AF-A0A8J3X8J7-F1
#
_entry.id   AF-A0A8J3X8J7-F1
#
_cell.length_a   1.000
_cell.length_b   1.000
_cell.length_c   1.000
_cell.angle_alpha   90.00
_cell.angle_beta   90.00
_cell.angle_gamma   90.00
#
_symmetry.space_group_name_H-M   'P 1'
#
loop_
_entity.id
_entity.type
_entity.pdbx_description
1 polymer ?
#
loop_
_entity_poly.entity_id
_entity_poly.type
_entity_poly.pdbx_seq_one_letter_code
_entity_poly.pdbx_strand_id
1 'polypeptide(L)'
;MGWLGHPLTVIAVVVLLLNDHLFKALWPGPVTGKLSDFAGLIVAPPLLNLLIRRPRVSILLTGAAFTLVKTTAVGAVLASEAWTLVWGPSRVLADPTDLIALPALYAAWWTWNRPGARAVRLARAAVLIPVTVLAVAATGAADIFRPYSAYAVDVVDGMIVVSTRGGSSMGPPATNFASSDGGNSWSSWAVPVPSLPRTSACVPDQPDRCYRIVPDRLKVEESRNGRWVTAWEISPSGQDRLTRAHATKFPEDTEAVASLGIAIQKFSGGYVVVVANGADGIALRDTAGAWRRLGWAEDGFDYSNAVSLSAQGRVEDSVPMAALLAALAAGLVTLGCGVRRFGFAAAALTLWAGVWLFYTGVNTPILFDPYAVLLAVVLVPVGGISTMVSAVRGGIRIRAWAISTATAAVAYYAVMMPFSAWSAGWLGYYSLASGLSIVLGIAVTSAGVLAVIKLNTRRPAPPLQPHADDPDQ
;
A
#
# COMPACT_ATOMS: atom_id res chain seq x y z
N MET A 1 -32.17 3.44 -6.95
CA MET A 1 -31.00 3.43 -6.04
C MET A 1 -30.95 2.21 -5.09
N GLY A 2 -32.00 1.37 -4.98
CA GLY A 2 -32.01 0.23 -4.04
C GLY A 2 -30.97 -0.87 -4.29
N TRP A 3 -30.53 -1.06 -5.54
CA TRP A 3 -29.53 -2.08 -5.90
C TRP A 3 -28.08 -1.82 -5.45
N LEU A 4 -27.65 -0.58 -5.22
CA LEU A 4 -26.29 -0.29 -4.73
C LEU A 4 -26.08 -0.80 -3.30
N GLY A 5 -27.13 -0.79 -2.47
CA GLY A 5 -27.09 -1.38 -1.13
C GLY A 5 -27.71 -2.74 -1.03
N HIS A 6 -27.95 -3.40 -2.16
CA HIS A 6 -28.36 -4.78 -2.14
C HIS A 6 -27.19 -5.61 -1.57
N PRO A 7 -27.43 -6.55 -0.62
CA PRO A 7 -26.36 -7.32 0.02
C PRO A 7 -25.40 -7.97 -0.98
N LEU A 8 -25.93 -8.46 -2.10
CA LEU A 8 -25.12 -9.04 -3.17
C LEU A 8 -24.13 -8.05 -3.80
N THR A 9 -24.53 -6.80 -4.03
CA THR A 9 -23.65 -5.74 -4.53
C THR A 9 -22.58 -5.38 -3.51
N VAL A 10 -22.95 -5.33 -2.22
CA VAL A 10 -22.00 -5.09 -1.12
C VAL A 10 -20.97 -6.21 -1.02
N ILE A 11 -21.41 -7.46 -1.06
CA ILE A 11 -20.53 -8.64 -1.08
C ILE A 11 -19.62 -8.59 -2.29
N ALA A 12 -20.15 -8.29 -3.48
CA ALA A 12 -19.35 -8.16 -4.70
C ALA A 12 -18.26 -7.09 -4.56
N VAL A 13 -18.56 -5.92 -3.97
CA VAL A 13 -17.54 -4.91 -3.70
C VAL A 13 -16.49 -5.40 -2.71
N VAL A 14 -16.89 -6.04 -1.60
CA VAL A 14 -15.93 -6.59 -0.62
C VAL A 14 -15.04 -7.65 -1.26
N VAL A 15 -15.61 -8.54 -2.07
CA VAL A 15 -14.88 -9.56 -2.83
C VAL A 15 -13.91 -8.90 -3.80
N LEU A 16 -14.34 -7.89 -4.55
CA LEU A 16 -13.49 -7.14 -5.48
C LEU A 16 -12.29 -6.54 -4.74
N LEU A 17 -12.52 -5.88 -3.60
CA LEU A 17 -11.47 -5.25 -2.79
C LEU A 17 -10.47 -6.27 -2.23
N LEU A 18 -10.96 -7.31 -1.54
CA LEU A 18 -10.11 -8.35 -0.97
C LEU A 18 -9.35 -9.09 -2.07
N ASN A 19 -9.98 -9.35 -3.21
CA ASN A 19 -9.34 -10.03 -4.31
C ASN A 19 -8.22 -9.19 -4.93
N ASP A 20 -8.47 -7.92 -5.21
CA ASP A 20 -7.50 -7.07 -5.90
C ASP A 20 -6.33 -6.64 -5.01
N HIS A 21 -6.54 -6.50 -3.69
CA HIS A 21 -5.50 -6.02 -2.75
C HIS A 21 -4.85 -7.13 -1.91
N LEU A 22 -5.52 -8.28 -1.72
CA LEU A 22 -5.01 -9.38 -0.89
C LEU A 22 -4.80 -10.65 -1.71
N PHE A 23 -5.83 -11.17 -2.36
CA PHE A 23 -5.74 -12.50 -2.98
C PHE A 23 -4.85 -12.54 -4.22
N LYS A 24 -4.83 -11.50 -5.06
CA LYS A 24 -3.89 -11.42 -6.19
C LYS A 24 -2.43 -11.38 -5.74
N ALA A 25 -2.15 -10.79 -4.57
CA ALA A 25 -0.80 -10.74 -4.00
C ALA A 25 -0.38 -12.06 -3.35
N LEU A 26 -1.32 -12.78 -2.71
CA LEU A 26 -1.04 -14.06 -2.03
C LEU A 26 -1.08 -15.27 -2.98
N TRP A 27 -2.00 -15.26 -3.94
CA TRP A 27 -2.24 -16.34 -4.90
C TRP A 27 -2.48 -15.76 -6.31
N PRO A 28 -1.41 -15.32 -6.99
CA PRO A 28 -1.52 -14.88 -8.37
C PRO A 28 -1.98 -16.04 -9.26
N GLY A 29 -3.05 -15.86 -10.02
CA GLY A 29 -3.56 -16.91 -10.90
C GLY A 29 -4.87 -16.59 -11.61
N PRO A 30 -5.33 -17.49 -12.50
CA PRO A 30 -6.51 -17.28 -13.33
C PRO A 30 -7.81 -17.18 -12.51
N VAL A 31 -7.84 -17.78 -11.31
CA VAL A 31 -8.99 -17.76 -10.41
C VAL A 31 -9.23 -16.36 -9.85
N THR A 32 -8.18 -15.68 -9.38
CA THR A 32 -8.28 -14.31 -8.83
C THR A 32 -8.54 -13.29 -9.93
N GLY A 33 -8.07 -13.51 -11.16
CA GLY A 33 -8.45 -12.72 -12.34
C GLY A 33 -9.96 -12.76 -12.60
N LYS A 34 -10.51 -13.97 -12.75
CA LYS A 34 -11.94 -14.17 -13.06
C LYS A 34 -12.86 -13.70 -11.93
N LEU A 35 -12.45 -13.89 -10.67
CA LEU A 35 -13.23 -13.42 -9.52
C LEU A 35 -13.44 -11.90 -9.55
N SER A 36 -12.42 -11.14 -10.00
CA SER A 36 -12.52 -9.69 -10.19
C SER A 36 -13.52 -9.34 -11.30
N ASP A 37 -13.51 -10.06 -12.42
CA ASP A 37 -14.46 -9.86 -13.52
C ASP A 37 -15.91 -10.14 -13.11
N PHE A 38 -16.17 -11.25 -12.41
CA PHE A 38 -17.49 -11.59 -11.87
C PHE A 38 -18.00 -10.52 -10.90
N ALA A 39 -17.16 -10.09 -9.96
CA ALA A 39 -17.52 -9.05 -9.00
C ALA A 39 -17.74 -7.69 -9.68
N GLY A 40 -16.87 -7.33 -10.63
CA GLY A 40 -16.95 -6.09 -11.41
C GLY A 40 -18.24 -5.99 -12.21
N LEU A 41 -18.69 -7.07 -12.86
CA LEU A 41 -19.93 -7.11 -13.63
C LEU A 41 -21.21 -7.01 -12.76
N ILE A 42 -21.12 -7.32 -11.47
CA ILE A 42 -22.21 -7.10 -10.51
C ILE A 42 -22.25 -5.63 -10.05
N VAL A 43 -21.08 -4.99 -9.91
CA VAL A 43 -20.92 -3.64 -9.35
C VAL A 43 -21.04 -2.52 -10.38
N ALA A 44 -20.54 -2.73 -11.59
CA ALA A 44 -20.43 -1.69 -12.62
C ALA A 44 -21.79 -1.16 -13.13
N PRO A 45 -22.83 -1.98 -13.40
CA PRO A 45 -24.12 -1.45 -13.86
C PRO A 45 -24.81 -0.52 -12.85
N PRO A 46 -24.85 -0.84 -11.54
CA PRO A 46 -25.30 0.09 -10.50
C PRO A 46 -24.63 1.45 -10.50
N LEU A 47 -23.31 1.49 -10.70
CA LEU A 47 -22.52 2.72 -10.75
C LEU A 47 -22.81 3.52 -12.02
N LEU A 48 -22.77 2.87 -13.19
CA LEU A 48 -23.04 3.50 -14.48
C LEU A 48 -24.46 4.11 -14.53
N ASN A 49 -25.42 3.49 -13.87
CA ASN A 49 -26.78 4.00 -13.80
C ASN A 49 -26.93 5.25 -12.93
N LEU A 50 -25.96 5.61 -12.09
CA LEU A 50 -25.97 6.92 -11.40
C LEU A 50 -25.97 8.07 -12.43
N LEU A 51 -25.29 7.85 -13.56
CA LEU A 51 -25.17 8.79 -14.67
C LEU A 51 -26.34 8.64 -15.64
N ILE A 52 -26.53 7.43 -16.19
CA ILE A 52 -27.46 7.18 -17.30
C ILE A 52 -28.92 7.14 -16.83
N ARG A 53 -29.16 6.78 -15.56
CA ARG A 53 -30.50 6.64 -14.94
C ARG A 53 -31.46 5.72 -15.71
N ARG A 54 -30.94 4.82 -16.55
CA ARG A 54 -31.69 3.78 -17.25
C ARG A 54 -31.06 2.40 -16.99
N PRO A 55 -31.58 1.60 -16.05
CA PRO A 55 -30.88 0.42 -15.53
C PRO A 55 -30.65 -0.66 -16.59
N ARG A 56 -31.62 -0.86 -17.49
CA ARG A 56 -31.47 -1.78 -18.64
C ARG A 56 -30.32 -1.34 -19.56
N VAL A 57 -30.22 -0.05 -19.83
CA VAL A 57 -29.15 0.51 -20.69
C VAL A 57 -27.81 0.39 -19.99
N SER A 58 -27.74 0.64 -18.68
CA SER A 58 -26.50 0.47 -17.91
C SER A 58 -26.01 -0.98 -17.91
N ILE A 59 -26.89 -1.96 -17.72
CA ILE A 59 -26.52 -3.39 -17.79
C ILE A 59 -26.02 -3.77 -19.18
N LEU A 60 -26.74 -3.35 -20.24
CA LEU A 60 -26.35 -3.62 -21.62
C LEU A 60 -25.01 -2.97 -21.99
N LEU A 61 -24.81 -1.70 -21.63
CA LEU A 61 -23.56 -0.99 -21.90
C LEU A 61 -22.39 -1.58 -21.12
N THR A 62 -22.58 -1.97 -19.86
CA THR A 62 -21.53 -2.66 -19.10
C THR A 62 -21.13 -3.97 -19.79
N GLY A 63 -22.10 -4.79 -20.23
CA GLY A 63 -21.80 -6.04 -20.95
C GLY A 63 -21.11 -5.82 -22.29
N ALA A 64 -21.58 -4.83 -23.07
CA ALA A 64 -20.97 -4.48 -24.35
C ALA A 64 -19.53 -3.96 -24.19
N ALA A 65 -19.31 -3.05 -23.24
CA ALA A 65 -17.99 -2.52 -22.95
C ALA A 65 -17.04 -3.61 -22.43
N PHE A 66 -17.49 -4.46 -21.51
CA PHE A 66 -16.69 -5.59 -21.01
C PHE A 66 -16.30 -6.56 -22.14
N THR A 67 -17.25 -6.90 -23.01
CA THR A 67 -16.99 -7.77 -24.16
C THR A 67 -15.94 -7.15 -25.08
N LEU A 68 -16.12 -5.89 -25.47
CA LEU A 68 -15.17 -5.17 -26.34
C LEU A 68 -13.76 -5.11 -25.75
N VAL A 69 -13.65 -4.84 -24.45
CA VAL A 69 -12.36 -4.77 -23.74
C VAL A 69 -11.68 -6.14 -23.69
N LYS A 70 -12.42 -7.22 -23.44
CA LYS A 70 -11.87 -8.57 -23.29
C LYS A 70 -11.59 -9.27 -24.63
N THR A 71 -12.30 -8.92 -25.72
CA THR A 71 -12.12 -9.56 -27.03
C THR A 71 -11.22 -8.81 -27.99
N THR A 72 -10.93 -7.52 -27.75
CA THR A 72 -10.15 -6.71 -28.70
C THR A 72 -8.91 -6.13 -28.04
N ALA A 73 -7.77 -6.20 -28.75
CA ALA A 73 -6.51 -5.60 -28.31
C ALA A 73 -6.65 -4.08 -28.14
N VAL A 74 -7.37 -3.42 -29.05
CA VAL A 74 -7.63 -1.97 -28.99
C VAL A 74 -8.48 -1.62 -27.76
N GLY A 75 -9.52 -2.40 -27.47
CA GLY A 75 -10.34 -2.20 -26.27
C GLY A 75 -9.56 -2.39 -24.98
N ALA A 76 -8.68 -3.39 -24.92
CA ALA A 76 -7.81 -3.63 -23.78
C ALA A 76 -6.77 -2.50 -23.58
N VAL A 77 -6.17 -1.99 -24.65
CA VAL A 77 -5.25 -0.84 -24.61
C VAL A 77 -5.98 0.42 -24.13
N LEU A 78 -7.12 0.76 -24.74
CA LEU A 78 -7.90 1.93 -24.34
C LEU A 78 -8.41 1.83 -22.89
N ALA A 79 -8.80 0.63 -22.45
CA ALA A 79 -9.17 0.40 -21.05
C ALA A 79 -7.97 0.53 -20.11
N SER A 80 -6.79 0.05 -20.53
CA SER A 80 -5.55 0.22 -19.78
C SER A 80 -5.17 1.70 -19.66
N GLU A 81 -5.28 2.46 -20.74
CA GLU A 81 -5.01 3.91 -20.75
C GLU A 81 -6.03 4.68 -19.90
N ALA A 82 -7.32 4.39 -20.08
CA ALA A 82 -8.38 5.03 -19.31
C ALA A 82 -8.26 4.73 -17.81
N TRP A 83 -7.92 3.49 -17.44
CA TRP A 83 -7.67 3.17 -16.04
C TRP A 83 -6.37 3.75 -15.53
N THR A 84 -5.34 3.83 -16.37
CA THR A 84 -4.08 4.50 -16.04
C THR A 84 -4.28 5.98 -15.74
N LEU A 85 -5.14 6.65 -16.50
CA LEU A 85 -5.49 8.06 -16.31
C LEU A 85 -6.21 8.32 -14.98
N VAL A 86 -7.06 7.38 -14.53
CA VAL A 86 -7.94 7.60 -13.37
C VAL A 86 -7.36 7.01 -12.07
N TRP A 87 -6.54 5.95 -12.14
CA TRP A 87 -6.09 5.18 -10.96
C TRP A 87 -4.61 4.76 -10.99
N GLY A 88 -3.79 5.24 -11.94
CA GLY A 88 -2.37 4.90 -12.04
C GLY A 88 -2.07 3.64 -12.88
N PRO A 89 -0.81 3.28 -13.11
CA PRO A 89 -0.39 2.30 -14.13
C PRO A 89 -1.19 1.01 -14.07
N SER A 90 -2.01 0.76 -15.10
CA SER A 90 -2.88 -0.40 -15.16
C SER A 90 -2.73 -1.12 -16.49
N ARG A 91 -2.74 -2.46 -16.43
CA ARG A 91 -2.66 -3.31 -17.61
C ARG A 91 -3.87 -4.23 -17.66
N VAL A 92 -4.78 -3.93 -18.57
CA VAL A 92 -5.93 -4.78 -18.91
C VAL A 92 -5.52 -5.67 -20.06
N LEU A 93 -5.67 -6.98 -19.89
CA LEU A 93 -5.38 -7.98 -20.91
C LEU A 93 -6.67 -8.35 -21.67
N ALA A 94 -6.57 -8.48 -22.99
CA ALA A 94 -7.62 -9.06 -23.81
C ALA A 94 -7.57 -10.59 -23.65
N ASP A 95 -8.39 -11.12 -22.75
CA ASP A 95 -8.59 -12.56 -22.55
C ASP A 95 -10.05 -12.93 -22.85
N PRO A 96 -10.35 -13.55 -24.01
CA PRO A 96 -11.69 -14.00 -24.35
C PRO A 96 -12.29 -15.01 -23.38
N THR A 97 -11.47 -15.71 -22.59
CA THR A 97 -11.97 -16.66 -21.57
C THR A 97 -12.66 -15.96 -20.40
N ASP A 98 -12.52 -14.64 -20.28
CA ASP A 98 -13.20 -13.83 -19.26
C ASP A 98 -14.66 -13.54 -19.62
N LEU A 99 -15.10 -13.82 -20.85
CA LEU A 99 -16.51 -13.75 -21.25
C LEU A 99 -17.39 -14.73 -20.45
N ILE A 100 -16.80 -15.74 -19.82
CA ILE A 100 -17.50 -16.61 -18.86
C ILE A 100 -18.08 -15.84 -17.67
N ALA A 101 -17.62 -14.61 -17.42
CA ALA A 101 -18.15 -13.74 -16.37
C ALA A 101 -19.45 -13.01 -16.77
N LEU A 102 -19.81 -12.92 -18.07
CA LEU A 102 -21.03 -12.24 -18.54
C LEU A 102 -22.34 -12.68 -17.85
N PRO A 103 -22.55 -13.96 -17.49
CA PRO A 103 -23.71 -14.38 -16.71
C PRO A 103 -23.88 -13.62 -15.38
N ALA A 104 -22.81 -13.03 -14.82
CA ALA A 104 -22.88 -12.18 -13.62
C ALA A 104 -23.78 -10.95 -13.80
N LEU A 105 -23.98 -10.47 -15.04
CA LEU A 105 -24.93 -9.38 -15.32
C LEU A 105 -26.39 -9.77 -14.99
N TYR A 106 -26.71 -11.07 -15.00
CA TYR A 106 -28.01 -11.55 -14.51
C TYR A 106 -28.19 -11.22 -13.02
N ALA A 107 -27.13 -11.34 -12.22
CA ALA A 107 -27.17 -10.95 -10.81
C ALA A 107 -27.36 -9.43 -10.66
N ALA A 108 -26.73 -8.60 -11.49
CA ALA A 108 -26.99 -7.15 -11.50
C ALA A 108 -28.45 -6.81 -11.88
N TRP A 109 -29.01 -7.50 -12.88
CA TRP A 109 -30.43 -7.38 -13.25
C TRP A 109 -31.37 -7.83 -12.13
N TRP A 110 -31.02 -8.93 -11.44
CA TRP A 110 -31.80 -9.47 -10.33
C TRP A 110 -31.82 -8.53 -9.12
N THR A 111 -30.68 -7.95 -8.75
CA THR A 111 -30.61 -6.96 -7.65
C THR A 111 -31.39 -5.68 -7.96
N TRP A 112 -31.47 -5.29 -9.24
CA TRP A 112 -32.32 -4.19 -9.68
C TRP A 112 -33.82 -4.50 -9.50
N ASN A 113 -34.27 -5.69 -9.89
CA ASN A 113 -35.68 -6.08 -9.82
C ASN A 113 -36.17 -6.44 -8.41
N ARG A 114 -35.26 -6.68 -7.46
CA ARG A 114 -35.59 -7.00 -6.07
C ARG A 114 -34.98 -5.98 -5.10
N PRO A 115 -35.52 -4.76 -5.03
CA PRO A 115 -35.05 -3.77 -4.06
C PRO A 115 -35.32 -4.27 -2.63
N GLY A 116 -34.27 -4.64 -1.91
CA GLY A 116 -34.41 -5.09 -0.52
C GLY A 116 -34.92 -3.96 0.39
N ALA A 117 -35.91 -4.23 1.23
CA ALA A 117 -36.49 -3.24 2.16
C ALA A 117 -35.47 -2.65 3.18
N ARG A 118 -34.33 -3.33 3.40
CA ARG A 118 -33.19 -2.87 4.22
C ARG A 118 -32.03 -2.28 3.41
N ALA A 119 -32.09 -2.32 2.07
CA ALA A 119 -30.98 -2.01 1.17
C ALA A 119 -30.57 -0.53 1.18
N VAL A 120 -31.45 0.41 1.52
CA VAL A 120 -31.09 1.86 1.56
C VAL A 120 -30.16 2.18 2.75
N ARG A 121 -30.29 1.46 3.88
CA ARG A 121 -29.43 1.64 5.06
C ARG A 121 -28.05 1.03 4.87
N LEU A 122 -27.98 -0.13 4.20
CA LEU A 122 -26.72 -0.78 3.83
C LEU A 122 -26.03 -0.09 2.64
N ALA A 123 -26.78 0.53 1.71
CA ALA A 123 -26.23 1.31 0.58
C ALA A 123 -25.35 2.48 1.06
N ARG A 124 -25.79 3.19 2.10
CA ARG A 124 -25.01 4.32 2.63
C ARG A 124 -23.71 3.88 3.30
N ALA A 125 -23.70 2.73 3.96
CA ALA A 125 -22.47 2.14 4.50
C ALA A 125 -21.58 1.55 3.39
N ALA A 126 -22.17 0.86 2.42
CA ALA A 126 -21.47 0.17 1.33
C ALA A 126 -21.00 1.05 0.17
N VAL A 127 -21.46 2.30 0.08
CA VAL A 127 -20.92 3.29 -0.88
C VAL A 127 -19.82 4.14 -0.24
N LEU A 128 -19.90 4.41 1.07
CA LEU A 128 -18.87 5.17 1.77
C LEU A 128 -17.63 4.31 2.07
N ILE A 129 -17.78 3.07 2.56
CA ILE A 129 -16.63 2.23 2.96
C ILE A 129 -15.66 1.92 1.80
N PRO A 130 -16.11 1.51 0.60
CA PRO A 130 -15.19 1.17 -0.49
C PRO A 130 -14.54 2.39 -1.12
N VAL A 131 -15.26 3.50 -1.27
CA VAL A 131 -14.72 4.73 -1.88
C VAL A 131 -13.66 5.36 -0.98
N THR A 132 -13.85 5.31 0.34
CA THR A 132 -12.84 5.82 1.28
C THR A 132 -11.63 4.89 1.41
N VAL A 133 -11.79 3.57 1.23
CA VAL A 133 -10.68 2.62 1.16
C VAL A 133 -9.94 2.70 -0.18
N LEU A 134 -10.66 2.85 -1.30
CA LEU A 134 -10.09 2.98 -2.65
C LEU A 134 -9.34 4.30 -2.86
N ALA A 135 -9.86 5.41 -2.31
CA ALA A 135 -9.14 6.69 -2.32
C ALA A 135 -7.80 6.60 -1.55
N VAL A 136 -7.75 5.79 -0.50
CA VAL A 136 -6.57 5.59 0.34
C VAL A 136 -5.59 4.56 -0.25
N ALA A 137 -6.06 3.59 -1.02
CA ALA A 137 -5.21 2.54 -1.61
C ALA A 137 -4.59 2.93 -2.97
N ALA A 138 -5.10 3.96 -3.64
CA ALA A 138 -4.69 4.34 -5.00
C ALA A 138 -3.57 5.39 -5.08
N THR A 139 -2.96 5.78 -3.96
CA THR A 139 -1.90 6.80 -3.93
C THR A 139 -0.54 6.22 -4.30
N GLY A 140 -0.38 5.85 -5.57
CA GLY A 140 0.90 5.51 -6.17
C GLY A 140 1.23 6.49 -7.29
N ALA A 141 1.92 7.59 -7.00
CA ALA A 141 2.47 8.47 -8.02
C ALA A 141 3.87 8.97 -7.65
N ALA A 142 4.84 8.36 -8.35
CA ALA A 142 6.17 8.80 -8.74
C ALA A 142 6.83 9.91 -7.89
N ASP A 143 7.71 9.49 -6.97
CA ASP A 143 8.83 10.35 -6.57
C ASP A 143 9.97 10.25 -7.58
N ILE A 144 10.69 11.36 -7.69
CA ILE A 144 11.80 11.61 -8.60
C ILE A 144 13.16 11.21 -7.96
N PHE A 145 13.11 10.66 -6.74
CA PHE A 145 14.26 10.15 -6.00
C PHE A 145 14.32 8.64 -6.12
N ARG A 146 15.35 8.12 -6.80
CA ARG A 146 15.62 6.68 -6.81
C ARG A 146 16.51 6.34 -5.61
N PRO A 147 16.17 5.35 -4.79
CA PRO A 147 17.00 4.92 -3.68
C PRO A 147 18.36 4.43 -4.17
N TYR A 148 19.39 4.62 -3.33
CA TYR A 148 20.74 4.19 -3.67
C TYR A 148 20.88 2.67 -3.61
N SER A 149 21.65 2.12 -4.55
CA SER A 149 21.94 0.71 -4.65
C SER A 149 23.35 0.48 -5.19
N ALA A 150 24.18 -0.20 -4.42
CA ALA A 150 25.49 -0.66 -4.85
C ALA A 150 25.28 -1.99 -5.58
N TYR A 151 25.54 -2.03 -6.88
CA TYR A 151 25.18 -3.19 -7.70
C TYR A 151 26.37 -3.91 -8.32
N ALA A 152 27.52 -3.26 -8.46
CA ALA A 152 28.73 -3.87 -8.97
C ALA A 152 29.97 -3.32 -8.27
N VAL A 153 31.05 -4.10 -8.31
CA VAL A 153 32.36 -3.72 -7.80
C VAL A 153 33.40 -4.18 -8.81
N ASP A 154 34.35 -3.32 -9.13
CA ASP A 154 35.50 -3.60 -9.98
C ASP A 154 36.78 -3.06 -9.36
N VAL A 155 37.91 -3.48 -9.92
CA VAL A 155 39.23 -2.92 -9.62
C VAL A 155 39.76 -2.24 -10.87
N VAL A 156 40.10 -0.96 -10.76
CA VAL A 156 40.64 -0.14 -11.84
C VAL A 156 41.90 0.55 -11.33
N ASP A 157 43.04 0.34 -12.00
CA ASP A 157 44.35 0.89 -11.62
C ASP A 157 44.73 0.66 -10.15
N GLY A 158 44.36 -0.50 -9.61
CA GLY A 158 44.61 -0.87 -8.21
C GLY A 158 43.67 -0.21 -7.19
N MET A 159 42.73 0.62 -7.64
CA MET A 159 41.66 1.18 -6.82
C MET A 159 40.40 0.31 -6.91
N ILE A 160 39.68 0.20 -5.80
CA ILE A 160 38.38 -0.46 -5.76
C ILE A 160 37.34 0.56 -6.18
N VAL A 161 36.51 0.23 -7.16
CA VAL A 161 35.40 1.09 -7.62
C VAL A 161 34.08 0.36 -7.41
N VAL A 162 33.18 0.97 -6.64
CA VAL A 162 31.82 0.48 -6.42
C VAL A 162 30.88 1.28 -7.32
N SER A 163 30.18 0.56 -8.19
CA SER A 163 29.16 1.16 -9.04
C SER A 163 27.82 1.22 -8.34
N THR A 164 27.23 2.41 -8.40
CA THR A 164 25.98 2.71 -7.73
C THR A 164 24.92 3.14 -8.74
N ARG A 165 23.66 2.99 -8.36
CA ARG A 165 22.51 3.60 -9.03
C ARG A 165 21.62 4.23 -7.97
N GLY A 166 20.80 5.20 -8.37
CA GLY A 166 20.00 6.00 -7.45
C GLY A 166 20.37 7.48 -7.52
N GLY A 167 19.72 8.30 -6.70
CA GLY A 167 19.89 9.75 -6.63
C GLY A 167 18.73 10.55 -7.22
N SER A 168 18.90 11.88 -7.26
CA SER A 168 17.92 12.83 -7.81
C SER A 168 18.00 12.87 -9.34
N SER A 169 16.88 12.77 -10.05
CA SER A 169 16.86 12.90 -11.52
C SER A 169 17.26 14.29 -12.05
N MET A 170 17.36 15.29 -11.17
CA MET A 170 17.80 16.66 -11.51
C MET A 170 19.30 16.90 -11.24
N GLY A 171 20.05 15.90 -10.76
CA GLY A 171 21.49 15.96 -10.51
C GLY A 171 22.30 15.13 -11.52
N PRO A 172 23.64 15.30 -11.57
CA PRO A 172 24.48 14.43 -12.38
C PRO A 172 24.25 12.95 -12.00
N PRO A 173 24.30 12.02 -12.97
CA PRO A 173 23.96 10.61 -12.75
C PRO A 173 24.85 9.97 -11.70
N ALA A 174 24.31 8.92 -11.06
CA ALA A 174 24.94 8.04 -10.08
C ALA A 174 26.47 8.17 -9.94
N THR A 175 26.90 8.69 -8.80
CA THR A 175 28.32 8.76 -8.44
C THR A 175 28.82 7.37 -8.07
N ASN A 176 29.73 6.82 -8.88
CA ASN A 176 30.53 5.68 -8.43
C ASN A 176 31.40 6.14 -7.24
N PHE A 177 31.80 5.21 -6.38
CA PHE A 177 32.72 5.51 -5.29
C PHE A 177 33.98 4.69 -5.45
N ALA A 178 35.13 5.33 -5.26
CA ALA A 178 36.43 4.68 -5.34
C ALA A 178 37.15 4.70 -4.00
N SER A 179 37.99 3.69 -3.77
CA SER A 179 38.88 3.61 -2.63
C SER A 179 40.27 3.13 -3.06
N SER A 180 41.30 3.84 -2.65
CA SER A 180 42.72 3.52 -2.88
C SER A 180 43.42 2.93 -1.66
N ASP A 181 42.76 2.93 -0.49
CA ASP A 181 43.34 2.57 0.80
C ASP A 181 42.75 1.28 1.39
N GLY A 182 42.11 0.46 0.56
CA GLY A 182 41.53 -0.82 0.96
C GLY A 182 40.14 -0.71 1.57
N GLY A 183 39.40 0.36 1.26
CA GLY A 183 38.03 0.59 1.72
C GLY A 183 37.94 1.32 3.06
N ASN A 184 39.02 1.95 3.52
CA ASN A 184 39.03 2.75 4.75
C ASN A 184 38.46 4.16 4.49
N SER A 185 38.74 4.72 3.32
CA SER A 185 38.14 5.96 2.84
C SER A 185 37.61 5.79 1.42
N TRP A 186 36.58 6.58 1.11
CA TRP A 186 35.87 6.59 -0.16
C TRP A 186 35.82 8.01 -0.71
N SER A 187 35.84 8.13 -2.03
CA SER A 187 35.64 9.38 -2.72
C SER A 187 34.80 9.18 -3.97
N SER A 188 34.13 10.24 -4.41
CA SER A 188 33.34 10.21 -5.64
C SER A 188 34.24 9.94 -6.85
N TRP A 189 33.76 9.08 -7.74
CA TRP A 189 34.45 8.66 -8.95
C TRP A 189 33.60 9.02 -10.16
N ALA A 190 34.02 10.08 -10.85
CA ALA A 190 33.26 10.68 -11.95
C ALA A 190 33.38 9.92 -13.28
N VAL A 191 34.35 9.01 -13.42
CA VAL A 191 34.55 8.27 -14.66
C VAL A 191 33.53 7.12 -14.73
N PRO A 192 32.68 7.08 -15.77
CA PRO A 192 31.75 5.95 -15.95
C PRO A 192 32.54 4.66 -16.14
N VAL A 193 32.30 3.67 -15.27
CA VAL A 193 32.85 2.32 -15.42
C VAL A 193 31.70 1.43 -15.90
N PRO A 194 31.76 0.87 -17.12
CA PRO A 194 30.80 -0.15 -17.54
C PRO A 194 31.03 -1.39 -16.69
N SER A 195 30.20 -1.61 -15.67
CA SER A 195 30.36 -2.74 -14.75
C SER A 195 29.17 -3.68 -14.87
N LEU A 196 29.41 -4.84 -15.48
CA LEU A 196 28.52 -5.99 -15.30
C LEU A 196 28.83 -6.58 -13.91
N PRO A 197 27.82 -6.82 -13.06
CA PRO A 197 28.06 -7.40 -11.75
C PRO A 197 28.79 -8.73 -11.87
N ARG A 198 30.02 -8.81 -11.35
CA ARG A 198 30.75 -10.07 -11.24
C ARG A 198 30.25 -10.82 -10.02
N THR A 199 29.85 -12.06 -10.19
CA THR A 199 29.32 -12.90 -9.09
C THR A 199 30.40 -13.74 -8.40
N SER A 200 31.63 -13.74 -8.93
CA SER A 200 32.78 -14.43 -8.34
C SER A 200 34.09 -13.76 -8.73
N ALA A 201 35.08 -13.82 -7.84
CA ALA A 201 36.43 -13.32 -8.05
C ALA A 201 37.46 -14.19 -7.33
N CYS A 202 38.67 -14.30 -7.87
CA CYS A 202 39.77 -15.05 -7.25
C CYS A 202 40.86 -14.10 -6.76
N VAL A 203 41.55 -14.50 -5.70
CA VAL A 203 42.66 -13.72 -5.15
C VAL A 203 43.79 -13.68 -6.18
N PRO A 204 44.31 -12.49 -6.54
CA PRO A 204 45.44 -12.39 -7.46
C PRO A 204 46.63 -13.23 -6.97
N ASP A 205 47.24 -14.00 -7.88
CA ASP A 205 48.34 -14.94 -7.62
C ASP A 205 47.99 -16.14 -6.72
N GLN A 206 46.71 -16.36 -6.39
CA GLN A 206 46.23 -17.53 -5.63
C GLN A 206 44.96 -18.12 -6.27
N PRO A 207 45.08 -18.85 -7.40
CA PRO A 207 43.93 -19.30 -8.18
C PRO A 207 43.01 -20.28 -7.45
N ASP A 208 43.52 -21.01 -6.44
CA ASP A 208 42.73 -21.95 -5.64
C ASP A 208 41.82 -21.25 -4.61
N ARG A 209 42.03 -19.94 -4.40
CA ARG A 209 41.32 -19.14 -3.41
C ARG A 209 40.41 -18.13 -4.08
N CYS A 210 39.16 -18.53 -4.25
CA CYS A 210 38.12 -17.70 -4.86
C CYS A 210 36.97 -17.43 -3.91
N TYR A 211 36.24 -16.35 -4.18
CA TYR A 211 35.02 -15.96 -3.49
C TYR A 211 33.88 -15.86 -4.49
N ARG A 212 32.67 -16.23 -4.05
CA ARG A 212 31.45 -16.06 -4.85
C ARG A 212 30.30 -15.58 -3.98
N ILE A 213 29.41 -14.79 -4.56
CA ILE A 213 28.14 -14.44 -3.92
C ILE A 213 27.16 -15.61 -4.03
N VAL A 214 26.20 -15.66 -3.11
CA VAL A 214 25.03 -16.55 -3.21
C VAL A 214 23.83 -15.70 -3.66
N PRO A 215 23.20 -16.02 -4.81
CA PRO A 215 22.06 -15.26 -5.32
C PRO A 215 20.95 -15.07 -4.28
N ASP A 216 20.30 -13.90 -4.32
CA ASP A 216 19.20 -13.50 -3.43
C ASP A 216 19.53 -13.49 -1.93
N ARG A 217 20.82 -13.63 -1.57
CA ARG A 217 21.28 -13.68 -0.18
C ARG A 217 22.36 -12.65 0.06
N LEU A 218 22.36 -12.08 1.26
CA LEU A 218 23.52 -11.38 1.81
C LEU A 218 24.52 -12.44 2.30
N LYS A 219 25.19 -13.10 1.36
CA LYS A 219 26.08 -14.23 1.64
C LYS A 219 27.20 -14.35 0.60
N VAL A 220 28.39 -14.65 1.11
CA VAL A 220 29.60 -14.93 0.34
C VAL A 220 30.17 -16.28 0.76
N GLU A 221 30.59 -17.07 -0.22
CA GLU A 221 31.30 -18.32 -0.02
C GLU A 221 32.76 -18.20 -0.50
N GLU A 222 33.68 -18.84 0.20
CA GLU A 222 35.10 -18.96 -0.14
C GLU A 222 35.39 -20.41 -0.59
N SER A 223 36.21 -20.56 -1.60
CA SER A 223 36.78 -21.84 -2.02
C SER A 223 37.85 -22.27 -1.01
N ARG A 224 37.63 -23.40 -0.34
CA ARG A 224 38.60 -24.08 0.53
C ARG A 224 38.66 -25.56 0.15
N ASN A 225 39.83 -26.03 -0.27
CA ASN A 225 40.09 -27.43 -0.62
C ASN A 225 39.08 -27.98 -1.65
N GLY A 226 38.75 -27.20 -2.68
CA GLY A 226 37.79 -27.59 -3.71
C GLY A 226 36.32 -27.59 -3.28
N ARG A 227 36.01 -27.10 -2.07
CA ARG A 227 34.63 -26.92 -1.58
C ARG A 227 34.34 -25.46 -1.27
N TRP A 228 33.10 -25.06 -1.48
CA TRP A 228 32.61 -23.74 -1.10
C TRP A 228 32.14 -23.78 0.35
N VAL A 229 32.68 -22.88 1.17
CA VAL A 229 32.29 -22.70 2.58
C VAL A 229 31.86 -21.27 2.82
N THR A 230 30.92 -21.04 3.75
CA THR A 230 30.49 -19.69 4.09
C THR A 230 31.68 -18.86 4.61
N ALA A 231 31.97 -17.75 3.93
CA ALA A 231 32.99 -16.78 4.35
C ALA A 231 32.38 -15.60 5.10
N TRP A 232 31.16 -15.21 4.71
CA TRP A 232 30.37 -14.16 5.34
C TRP A 232 28.89 -14.39 5.05
N GLU A 233 28.02 -14.17 6.03
CA GLU A 233 26.58 -14.21 5.83
C GLU A 233 25.84 -13.31 6.82
N ILE A 234 24.71 -12.77 6.36
CA ILE A 234 23.63 -12.32 7.23
C ILE A 234 22.56 -13.41 7.24
N SER A 235 22.04 -13.73 8.43
CA SER A 235 20.99 -14.73 8.57
C SER A 235 19.75 -14.33 7.74
N PRO A 236 18.94 -15.30 7.27
CA PRO A 236 17.72 -14.98 6.52
C PRO A 236 16.81 -13.97 7.24
N SER A 237 16.67 -14.10 8.56
CA SER A 237 15.86 -13.19 9.38
C SER A 237 16.50 -11.81 9.61
N GLY A 238 17.83 -11.70 9.49
CA GLY A 238 18.54 -10.44 9.48
C GLY A 238 18.37 -9.72 8.13
N GLN A 239 18.51 -10.46 7.03
CA GLN A 239 18.32 -9.92 5.68
C GLN A 239 16.89 -9.41 5.49
N ASP A 240 15.89 -10.18 5.91
CA ASP A 240 14.48 -9.80 5.87
C ASP A 240 14.19 -8.52 6.69
N ARG A 241 14.87 -8.33 7.84
CA ARG A 241 14.80 -7.08 8.59
C ARG A 241 15.43 -5.91 7.85
N LEU A 242 16.58 -6.11 7.21
CA LEU A 242 17.22 -5.08 6.40
C LEU A 242 16.37 -4.71 5.18
N THR A 243 15.73 -5.68 4.52
CA THR A 243 14.75 -5.44 3.44
C THR A 243 13.63 -4.52 3.92
N ARG A 244 13.09 -4.74 5.11
CA ARG A 244 12.08 -3.83 5.68
C ARG A 244 12.63 -2.48 6.09
N ALA A 245 13.86 -2.42 6.60
CA ALA A 245 14.48 -1.17 7.03
C ALA A 245 14.79 -0.25 5.84
N HIS A 246 15.11 -0.84 4.68
CA HIS A 246 15.31 -0.16 3.40
C HIS A 246 14.04 -0.09 2.54
N ALA A 247 12.86 -0.33 3.12
CA ALA A 247 11.60 -0.25 2.39
C ALA A 247 11.41 1.15 1.78
N THR A 248 11.01 1.17 0.51
CA THR A 248 10.79 2.38 -0.28
C THR A 248 9.33 2.77 -0.26
N LYS A 249 9.03 4.04 -0.55
CA LYS A 249 7.66 4.54 -0.65
C LYS A 249 6.88 3.90 -1.80
N PHE A 250 7.57 3.57 -2.89
CA PHE A 250 6.98 2.94 -4.08
C PHE A 250 7.62 1.57 -4.33
N PRO A 251 6.82 0.50 -4.58
CA PRO A 251 7.34 -0.85 -4.82
C PRO A 251 8.29 -0.94 -6.02
N GLU A 252 8.07 -0.15 -7.07
CA GLU A 252 8.92 -0.10 -8.26
C GLU A 252 10.34 0.43 -7.99
N ASP A 253 10.52 1.18 -6.91
CA ASP A 253 11.81 1.70 -6.47
C ASP A 253 12.55 0.73 -5.55
N THR A 254 11.97 -0.42 -5.22
CA THR A 254 12.58 -1.37 -4.29
C THR A 254 13.90 -1.90 -4.86
N GLU A 255 14.98 -1.61 -4.17
CA GLU A 255 16.30 -2.14 -4.48
C GLU A 255 16.59 -3.42 -3.69
N ALA A 256 17.33 -4.33 -4.31
CA ALA A 256 17.63 -5.61 -3.69
C ALA A 256 18.48 -5.42 -2.43
N VAL A 257 18.13 -6.14 -1.36
CA VAL A 257 18.98 -6.33 -0.18
C VAL A 257 19.62 -7.71 -0.29
N ALA A 258 20.61 -7.83 -1.17
CA ALA A 258 21.32 -9.06 -1.49
C ALA A 258 22.72 -8.74 -2.00
N SER A 259 23.64 -9.71 -1.97
CA SER A 259 24.95 -9.55 -2.59
C SER A 259 24.79 -9.62 -4.11
N LEU A 260 25.24 -8.58 -4.82
CA LEU A 260 25.04 -8.38 -6.27
C LEU A 260 26.34 -8.44 -7.07
N GLY A 261 27.45 -7.98 -6.50
CA GLY A 261 28.75 -7.94 -7.17
C GLY A 261 29.89 -8.14 -6.18
N ILE A 262 31.01 -8.72 -6.63
CA ILE A 262 32.20 -8.96 -5.80
C ILE A 262 33.49 -8.67 -6.57
N ALA A 263 34.44 -8.03 -5.88
CA ALA A 263 35.80 -7.81 -6.38
C ALA A 263 36.84 -8.04 -5.27
N ILE A 264 38.08 -8.30 -5.69
CA ILE A 264 39.20 -8.56 -4.79
C ILE A 264 40.37 -7.68 -5.22
N GLN A 265 40.91 -6.90 -4.29
CA GLN A 265 42.09 -6.07 -4.51
C GLN A 265 43.24 -6.53 -3.61
N LYS A 266 44.43 -6.69 -4.20
CA LYS A 266 45.64 -7.07 -3.47
C LYS A 266 46.35 -5.84 -2.91
N PHE A 267 46.85 -5.97 -1.69
CA PHE A 267 47.67 -4.97 -0.98
C PHE A 267 48.96 -5.63 -0.47
N SER A 268 49.95 -4.82 -0.09
CA SER A 268 51.26 -5.33 0.39
C SER A 268 51.17 -6.25 1.61
N GLY A 269 50.10 -6.13 2.42
CA GLY A 269 49.84 -6.96 3.60
C GLY A 269 48.76 -8.03 3.44
N GLY A 270 48.23 -8.26 2.23
CA GLY A 270 47.16 -9.24 2.00
C GLY A 270 46.25 -8.86 0.85
N TYR A 271 44.94 -9.09 1.02
CA TYR A 271 43.93 -8.67 0.04
C TYR A 271 42.65 -8.31 0.77
N VAL A 272 41.88 -7.43 0.15
CA VAL A 272 40.54 -7.07 0.59
C VAL A 272 39.50 -7.67 -0.36
N VAL A 273 38.33 -7.97 0.18
CA VAL A 273 37.18 -8.44 -0.62
C VAL A 273 36.06 -7.43 -0.43
N VAL A 274 35.53 -6.90 -1.53
CA VAL A 274 34.45 -5.93 -1.50
C VAL A 274 33.25 -6.48 -2.23
N VAL A 275 32.09 -6.40 -1.59
CA VAL A 275 30.84 -6.96 -2.06
C VAL A 275 29.79 -5.85 -2.09
N ALA A 276 29.22 -5.61 -3.26
CA ALA A 276 28.07 -4.74 -3.44
C ALA A 276 26.82 -5.45 -2.91
N ASN A 277 26.13 -4.87 -1.93
CA ASN A 277 24.98 -5.46 -1.22
C ASN A 277 23.66 -4.71 -1.51
N GLY A 278 23.56 -4.06 -2.67
CA GLY A 278 22.37 -3.35 -3.12
C GLY A 278 22.03 -2.18 -2.20
N ALA A 279 20.80 -2.15 -1.68
CA ALA A 279 20.34 -1.07 -0.80
C ALA A 279 21.11 -1.00 0.53
N ASP A 280 21.71 -2.10 0.97
CA ASP A 280 22.44 -2.18 2.25
C ASP A 280 23.86 -1.58 2.21
N GLY A 281 24.30 -1.09 1.05
CA GLY A 281 25.66 -0.59 0.85
C GLY A 281 26.62 -1.70 0.46
N ILE A 282 27.72 -1.87 1.20
CA ILE A 282 28.75 -2.87 0.88
C ILE A 282 29.14 -3.74 2.09
N ALA A 283 29.68 -4.93 1.81
CA ALA A 283 30.47 -5.68 2.78
C ALA A 283 31.95 -5.67 2.39
N LEU A 284 32.81 -5.41 3.37
CA LEU A 284 34.26 -5.32 3.22
C LEU A 284 34.92 -6.36 4.11
N ARG A 285 35.76 -7.21 3.51
CA ARG A 285 36.75 -8.02 4.22
C ARG A 285 38.08 -7.28 4.20
N ASP A 286 38.61 -6.94 5.36
CA ASP A 286 39.93 -6.31 5.45
C ASP A 286 41.08 -7.32 5.22
N THR A 287 42.32 -6.82 5.20
CA THR A 287 43.53 -7.65 5.02
C THR A 287 43.77 -8.61 6.18
N ALA A 288 43.28 -8.30 7.39
CA ALA A 288 43.31 -9.19 8.55
C ALA A 288 42.25 -10.30 8.46
N GLY A 289 41.27 -10.15 7.57
CA GLY A 289 40.21 -11.11 7.30
C GLY A 289 38.94 -10.90 8.10
N ALA A 290 38.80 -9.77 8.79
CA ALA A 290 37.55 -9.39 9.44
C ALA A 290 36.59 -8.80 8.41
N TRP A 291 35.32 -9.19 8.52
CA TRP A 291 34.24 -8.66 7.69
C TRP A 291 33.49 -7.54 8.40
N ARG A 292 33.15 -6.48 7.66
CA ARG A 292 32.35 -5.35 8.15
C ARG A 292 31.30 -4.97 7.11
N ARG A 293 30.15 -4.51 7.58
CA ARG A 293 29.13 -3.84 6.75
C ARG A 293 29.39 -2.34 6.77
N LEU A 294 29.33 -1.70 5.61
CA LEU A 294 29.43 -0.25 5.49
C LEU A 294 28.17 0.25 4.78
N GLY A 295 27.44 1.14 5.45
CA GLY A 295 26.24 1.79 4.91
C GLY A 295 26.59 3.06 4.14
N TRP A 296 25.59 3.66 3.52
CA TRP A 296 25.74 4.87 2.70
C TRP A 296 26.19 6.09 3.53
N ALA A 297 27.14 6.85 3.00
CA ALA A 297 27.63 8.11 3.53
C ALA A 297 27.66 9.16 2.40
N GLU A 298 27.85 10.43 2.75
CA GLU A 298 27.90 11.54 1.79
C GLU A 298 28.96 11.31 0.68
N ASP A 299 30.15 10.84 1.09
CA ASP A 299 31.29 10.58 0.19
C ASP A 299 31.52 9.08 -0.10
N GLY A 300 30.53 8.22 0.16
CA GLY A 300 30.61 6.79 -0.18
C GLY A 300 30.03 5.87 0.89
N PHE A 301 30.91 5.18 1.62
CA PHE A 301 30.50 4.15 2.57
C PHE A 301 31.20 4.27 3.93
N ASP A 302 30.44 4.11 5.01
CA ASP A 302 30.94 4.17 6.39
C ASP A 302 30.33 3.07 7.27
N TYR A 303 31.12 2.50 8.17
CA TYR A 303 30.68 1.46 9.10
C TYR A 303 29.62 1.97 10.10
N SER A 304 29.69 3.24 10.49
CA SER A 304 28.79 3.89 11.44
C SER A 304 27.38 4.10 10.86
N ASN A 305 27.28 4.17 9.53
CA ASN A 305 26.02 4.31 8.80
C ASN A 305 25.38 2.97 8.41
N ALA A 306 26.02 1.84 8.73
CA ALA A 306 25.44 0.53 8.47
C ALA A 306 24.16 0.34 9.31
N VAL A 307 23.04 0.05 8.63
CA VAL A 307 21.76 -0.16 9.31
C VAL A 307 21.86 -1.34 10.27
N SER A 308 21.46 -1.13 11.53
CA SER A 308 21.49 -2.16 12.55
C SER A 308 20.66 -3.39 12.15
N LEU A 309 21.15 -4.59 12.44
CA LEU A 309 20.38 -5.84 12.27
C LEU A 309 19.18 -5.95 13.22
N SER A 310 19.11 -5.06 14.22
CA SER A 310 17.95 -4.91 15.10
C SER A 310 17.03 -3.75 14.68
N ALA A 311 17.29 -3.09 13.55
CA ALA A 311 16.45 -2.02 13.05
C ALA A 311 15.02 -2.53 12.82
N GLN A 312 14.06 -1.69 13.17
CA GLN A 312 12.66 -1.93 12.83
C GLN A 312 12.45 -1.61 11.35
N GLY A 313 11.51 -2.31 10.72
CA GLY A 313 11.10 -1.99 9.36
C GLY A 313 10.55 -0.58 9.27
N ARG A 314 10.88 0.14 8.19
CA ARG A 314 10.18 1.39 7.90
C ARG A 314 8.77 1.07 7.46
N VAL A 315 7.80 1.58 8.21
CA VAL A 315 6.41 1.62 7.74
C VAL A 315 6.34 2.78 6.76
N GLU A 316 5.75 2.57 5.58
CA GLU A 316 5.54 3.64 4.61
C GLU A 316 4.86 4.84 5.27
N ASP A 317 5.36 6.06 5.02
CA ASP A 317 4.82 7.29 5.63
C ASP A 317 3.34 7.54 5.27
N SER A 318 2.87 6.93 4.18
CA SER A 318 1.48 6.93 3.75
C SER A 318 0.56 6.15 4.71
N VAL A 319 1.06 5.12 5.39
CA VAL A 319 0.25 4.18 6.18
C VAL A 319 -0.34 4.82 7.44
N PRO A 320 0.39 5.58 8.28
CA PRO A 320 -0.22 6.31 9.39
C PRO A 320 -1.30 7.30 8.94
N MET A 321 -1.06 7.99 7.83
CA MET A 321 -2.04 8.92 7.26
C MET A 321 -3.29 8.17 6.77
N ALA A 322 -3.10 7.09 6.01
CA ALA A 322 -4.15 6.19 5.55
C ALA A 322 -4.98 5.64 6.74
N ALA A 323 -4.32 5.22 7.81
CA ALA A 323 -4.96 4.73 9.02
C ALA A 323 -5.78 5.83 9.73
N LEU A 324 -5.26 7.06 9.80
CA LEU A 324 -5.97 8.20 10.36
C LEU A 324 -7.23 8.54 9.55
N LEU A 325 -7.13 8.55 8.22
CA LEU A 325 -8.27 8.76 7.34
C LEU A 325 -9.31 7.66 7.51
N ALA A 326 -8.90 6.39 7.46
CA ALA A 326 -9.79 5.25 7.69
C ALA A 326 -10.49 5.32 9.06
N ALA A 327 -9.76 5.74 10.11
CA ALA A 327 -10.30 5.95 11.45
C ALA A 327 -11.38 7.03 11.50
N LEU A 328 -11.11 8.20 10.93
CA LEU A 328 -12.09 9.29 10.84
C LEU A 328 -13.33 8.85 10.06
N ALA A 329 -13.16 8.04 9.00
CA ALA A 329 -14.24 7.51 8.19
C ALA A 329 -15.12 6.57 9.01
N ALA A 330 -14.49 5.64 9.74
CA ALA A 330 -15.18 4.71 10.62
C ALA A 330 -16.01 5.44 11.68
N GLY A 331 -15.46 6.50 12.29
CA GLY A 331 -16.18 7.36 13.23
C GLY A 331 -17.39 8.05 12.60
N LEU A 332 -17.22 8.67 11.43
CA LEU A 332 -18.31 9.37 10.71
C LEU A 332 -19.42 8.43 10.25
N VAL A 333 -19.07 7.23 9.76
CA VAL A 333 -20.04 6.19 9.36
C VAL A 333 -20.83 5.71 10.58
N THR A 334 -20.15 5.48 11.69
CA THR A 334 -20.77 5.07 12.97
C THR A 334 -21.73 6.14 13.49
N LEU A 335 -21.32 7.41 13.47
CA LEU A 335 -22.14 8.54 13.86
C LEU A 335 -23.35 8.74 12.92
N GLY A 336 -23.12 8.61 11.62
CA GLY A 336 -24.16 8.74 10.59
C GLY A 336 -25.24 7.67 10.64
N CYS A 337 -24.93 6.46 11.13
CA CYS A 337 -25.94 5.45 11.45
C CYS A 337 -26.89 5.90 12.58
N GLY A 338 -26.45 6.85 13.40
CA GLY A 338 -27.24 7.51 14.42
C GLY A 338 -28.19 8.61 13.89
N VAL A 339 -27.91 9.16 12.70
CA VAL A 339 -28.59 10.35 12.17
C VAL A 339 -29.48 10.01 10.98
N ARG A 340 -30.80 10.23 11.13
CA ARG A 340 -31.78 10.03 10.04
C ARG A 340 -31.99 11.28 9.19
N ARG A 341 -30.92 12.00 8.83
CA ARG A 341 -31.01 13.23 8.01
C ARG A 341 -30.08 13.16 6.81
N PHE A 342 -30.61 13.54 5.65
CA PHE A 342 -29.82 13.65 4.42
C PHE A 342 -28.70 14.70 4.55
N GLY A 343 -28.97 15.81 5.27
CA GLY A 343 -27.98 16.86 5.51
C GLY A 343 -26.70 16.39 6.19
N PHE A 344 -26.76 15.35 7.04
CA PHE A 344 -25.57 14.77 7.64
C PHE A 344 -24.68 14.08 6.59
N ALA A 345 -25.28 13.32 5.68
CA ALA A 345 -24.53 12.63 4.63
C ALA A 345 -23.88 13.64 3.66
N ALA A 346 -24.60 14.69 3.29
CA ALA A 346 -24.05 15.77 2.48
C ALA A 346 -22.88 16.46 3.20
N ALA A 347 -23.05 16.84 4.47
CA ALA A 347 -22.00 17.47 5.27
C ALA A 347 -20.76 16.57 5.44
N ALA A 348 -20.95 15.28 5.66
CA ALA A 348 -19.86 14.31 5.78
C ALA A 348 -19.10 14.16 4.46
N LEU A 349 -19.80 14.14 3.32
CA LEU A 349 -19.17 14.13 2.00
C LEU A 349 -18.39 15.42 1.73
N THR A 350 -18.91 16.58 2.13
CA THR A 350 -18.21 17.86 2.01
C THR A 350 -16.92 17.88 2.83
N LEU A 351 -16.98 17.39 4.08
CA LEU A 351 -15.80 17.22 4.93
C LEU A 351 -14.77 16.30 4.26
N TRP A 352 -15.21 15.15 3.76
CA TRP A 352 -14.35 14.18 3.08
C TRP A 352 -13.72 14.73 1.80
N ALA A 353 -14.47 15.47 0.99
CA ALA A 353 -13.95 16.14 -0.20
C ALA A 353 -12.88 17.18 0.19
N GLY A 354 -13.09 17.94 1.26
CA GLY A 354 -12.09 18.88 1.77
C GLY A 354 -10.81 18.19 2.23
N VAL A 355 -10.92 17.11 3.02
CA VAL A 355 -9.75 16.34 3.48
C VAL A 355 -8.98 15.73 2.30
N TRP A 356 -9.68 15.20 1.31
CA TRP A 356 -9.08 14.69 0.08
C TRP A 356 -8.32 15.77 -0.68
N LEU A 357 -8.95 16.92 -0.92
CA LEU A 357 -8.32 18.04 -1.63
C LEU A 357 -7.10 18.60 -0.88
N PHE A 358 -7.15 18.63 0.46
CA PHE A 358 -6.00 19.01 1.27
C PHE A 358 -4.84 18.03 1.07
N TYR A 359 -5.13 16.72 1.17
CA TYR A 359 -4.13 15.68 1.01
C TYR A 359 -3.52 15.70 -0.39
N THR A 360 -4.35 15.79 -1.45
CA THR A 360 -3.83 15.85 -2.81
C THR A 360 -3.07 17.15 -3.07
N GLY A 361 -3.57 18.29 -2.61
CA GLY A 361 -2.95 19.60 -2.89
C GLY A 361 -1.61 19.82 -2.17
N VAL A 362 -1.40 19.19 -1.01
CA VAL A 362 -0.11 19.22 -0.28
C VAL A 362 0.87 18.18 -0.82
N ASN A 363 0.39 17.04 -1.33
CA ASN A 363 1.24 15.92 -1.75
C ASN A 363 1.38 15.78 -3.28
N THR A 364 0.93 16.76 -4.09
CA THR A 364 1.14 16.74 -5.55
C THR A 364 2.60 17.06 -5.90
N PRO A 365 3.32 16.16 -6.60
CA PRO A 365 4.79 16.19 -6.68
C PRO A 365 5.40 17.28 -7.57
N ILE A 366 4.61 18.06 -8.32
CA ILE A 366 5.14 19.02 -9.31
C ILE A 366 4.80 20.48 -8.94
N LEU A 367 3.64 20.71 -8.33
CA LEU A 367 3.20 22.00 -7.83
C LEU A 367 2.35 21.73 -6.59
N PHE A 368 2.70 22.35 -5.46
CA PHE A 368 1.71 22.67 -4.45
C PHE A 368 0.49 23.23 -5.18
N ASP A 369 -0.68 22.60 -5.06
CA ASP A 369 -1.90 23.11 -5.70
C ASP A 369 -2.57 24.06 -4.69
N PRO A 370 -2.27 25.37 -4.73
CA PRO A 370 -2.79 26.32 -3.75
C PRO A 370 -4.32 26.39 -3.83
N TYR A 371 -4.93 26.09 -4.97
CA TYR A 371 -6.37 26.15 -5.15
C TYR A 371 -7.06 24.96 -4.50
N ALA A 372 -6.50 23.75 -4.65
CA ALA A 372 -6.99 22.57 -3.93
C ALA A 372 -6.86 22.75 -2.41
N VAL A 373 -5.72 23.27 -1.93
CA VAL A 373 -5.51 23.54 -0.51
C VAL A 373 -6.44 24.64 0.00
N LEU A 374 -6.60 25.74 -0.73
CA LEU A 374 -7.47 26.85 -0.33
C LEU A 374 -8.95 26.45 -0.31
N LEU A 375 -9.39 25.64 -1.29
CA LEU A 375 -10.73 25.06 -1.28
C LEU A 375 -10.90 24.09 -0.10
N ALA A 376 -9.90 23.28 0.21
CA ALA A 376 -9.93 22.39 1.36
C ALA A 376 -10.03 23.14 2.71
N VAL A 377 -9.30 24.25 2.86
CA VAL A 377 -9.36 25.13 4.05
C VAL A 377 -10.77 25.65 4.29
N VAL A 378 -11.62 25.75 3.26
CA VAL A 378 -13.03 26.10 3.39
C VAL A 378 -13.91 24.87 3.61
N LEU A 379 -13.74 23.82 2.81
CA LEU A 379 -14.63 22.65 2.85
C LEU A 379 -14.51 21.83 4.14
N VAL A 380 -13.31 21.72 4.72
CA VAL A 380 -13.08 20.98 5.98
C VAL A 380 -13.87 21.60 7.14
N PRO A 381 -13.72 22.90 7.49
CA PRO A 381 -14.49 23.49 8.58
C PRO A 381 -15.99 23.54 8.27
N VAL A 382 -16.40 23.84 7.03
CA VAL A 382 -17.83 23.86 6.65
C VAL A 382 -18.45 22.47 6.81
N GLY A 383 -17.78 21.42 6.33
CA GLY A 383 -18.22 20.03 6.50
C GLY A 383 -18.24 19.59 7.97
N GLY A 384 -17.21 19.94 8.74
CA GLY A 384 -17.12 19.64 10.17
C GLY A 384 -18.21 20.30 11.01
N ILE A 385 -18.45 21.59 10.81
CA ILE A 385 -19.52 22.33 11.50
C ILE A 385 -20.88 21.77 11.08
N SER A 386 -21.10 21.53 9.78
CA SER A 386 -22.37 21.04 9.25
C SER A 386 -22.69 19.61 9.72
N THR A 387 -21.69 18.74 9.86
CA THR A 387 -21.86 17.39 10.45
C THR A 387 -22.22 17.48 11.92
N MET A 388 -21.54 18.33 12.69
CA MET A 388 -21.83 18.57 14.11
C MET A 388 -23.24 19.13 14.33
N VAL A 389 -23.61 20.18 13.60
CA VAL A 389 -24.95 20.79 13.67
C VAL A 389 -26.03 19.80 13.24
N SER A 390 -25.80 19.03 12.17
CA SER A 390 -26.75 18.00 11.72
C SER A 390 -26.92 16.87 12.73
N ALA A 391 -25.84 16.50 13.42
CA ALA A 391 -25.83 15.50 14.47
C ALA A 391 -26.58 15.97 15.73
N VAL A 392 -26.32 17.20 16.20
CA VAL A 392 -27.01 17.80 17.35
C VAL A 392 -28.50 17.98 17.06
N ARG A 393 -28.85 18.56 15.90
CA ARG A 393 -30.26 18.70 15.46
C ARG A 393 -30.94 17.35 15.20
N GLY A 394 -30.16 16.30 14.97
CA GLY A 394 -30.63 14.92 14.84
C GLY A 394 -31.00 14.26 16.17
N GLY A 395 -30.76 14.92 17.32
CA GLY A 395 -31.04 14.38 18.64
C GLY A 395 -30.17 13.18 19.00
N ILE A 396 -28.92 13.13 18.48
CA ILE A 396 -28.01 12.03 18.80
C ILE A 396 -27.72 12.02 20.30
N ARG A 397 -27.88 10.86 20.94
CA ARG A 397 -27.51 10.63 22.35
C ARG A 397 -25.99 10.80 22.52
N ILE A 398 -25.55 11.40 23.62
CA ILE A 398 -24.12 11.57 23.93
C ILE A 398 -23.32 10.25 23.88
N ARG A 399 -23.95 9.12 24.21
CA ARG A 399 -23.35 7.78 24.10
C ARG A 399 -22.97 7.39 22.66
N ALA A 400 -23.74 7.84 21.66
CA ALA A 400 -23.41 7.56 20.26
C ALA A 400 -22.25 8.41 19.77
N TRP A 401 -22.06 9.63 20.29
CA TRP A 401 -20.83 10.41 20.10
C TRP A 401 -19.62 9.67 20.68
N ALA A 402 -19.70 9.25 21.95
CA ALA A 402 -18.64 8.50 22.61
C ALA A 402 -18.25 7.22 21.84
N ILE A 403 -19.24 6.44 21.38
CA ILE A 403 -18.98 5.24 20.58
C ILE A 403 -18.35 5.57 19.23
N SER A 404 -18.79 6.64 18.56
CA SER A 404 -18.22 7.03 17.26
C SER A 404 -16.76 7.46 17.40
N THR A 405 -16.44 8.26 18.42
CA THR A 405 -15.06 8.66 18.73
C THR A 405 -14.19 7.46 19.13
N ALA A 406 -14.71 6.56 19.98
CA ALA A 406 -14.01 5.33 20.33
C ALA A 406 -13.79 4.43 19.11
N THR A 407 -14.77 4.33 18.20
CA THR A 407 -14.65 3.56 16.97
C THR A 407 -13.53 4.12 16.08
N ALA A 408 -13.42 5.44 15.94
CA ALA A 408 -12.32 6.06 15.22
C ALA A 408 -10.97 5.74 15.86
N ALA A 409 -10.82 5.96 17.17
CA ALA A 409 -9.57 5.70 17.88
C ALA A 409 -9.14 4.22 17.76
N VAL A 410 -10.07 3.28 17.99
CA VAL A 410 -9.78 1.85 17.88
C VAL A 410 -9.50 1.44 16.43
N ALA A 411 -10.17 2.04 15.45
CA ALA A 411 -9.92 1.76 14.03
C ALA A 411 -8.50 2.17 13.61
N TYR A 412 -7.98 3.29 14.12
CA TYR A 412 -6.60 3.69 13.86
C TYR A 412 -5.60 2.61 14.31
N TYR A 413 -5.71 2.18 15.57
CA TYR A 413 -4.82 1.15 16.11
C TYR A 413 -5.03 -0.22 15.44
N ALA A 414 -6.28 -0.56 15.10
CA ALA A 414 -6.61 -1.78 14.38
C ALA A 414 -5.94 -1.84 12.99
N VAL A 415 -5.82 -0.69 12.32
CA VAL A 415 -5.11 -0.59 11.04
C VAL A 415 -3.60 -0.57 11.23
N MET A 416 -3.09 0.16 12.24
CA MET A 416 -1.64 0.32 12.45
C MET A 416 -0.95 -0.90 13.05
N MET A 417 -1.60 -1.64 13.95
CA MET A 417 -0.98 -2.74 14.69
C MET A 417 -0.40 -3.84 13.79
N PRO A 418 -1.07 -4.28 12.70
CA PRO A 418 -0.46 -5.21 11.74
C PRO A 418 0.82 -4.66 11.09
N PHE A 419 0.86 -3.39 10.71
CA PHE A 419 2.06 -2.79 10.11
C PHE A 419 3.19 -2.65 11.13
N SER A 420 2.87 -2.31 12.38
CA SER A 420 3.85 -2.32 13.47
C SER A 420 4.38 -3.73 13.75
N ALA A 421 3.52 -4.76 13.69
CA ALA A 421 3.93 -6.15 13.86
C ALA A 421 4.81 -6.64 12.70
N TRP A 422 4.51 -6.25 11.46
CA TRP A 422 5.38 -6.52 10.31
C TRP A 422 6.72 -5.80 10.42
N SER A 423 6.71 -4.51 10.79
CA SER A 423 7.91 -3.72 11.03
C SER A 423 8.81 -4.36 12.10
N ALA A 424 8.21 -4.90 13.17
CA ALA A 424 8.92 -5.64 14.22
C ALA A 424 9.37 -7.06 13.80
N GLY A 425 8.98 -7.54 12.62
CA GLY A 425 9.31 -8.88 12.11
C GLY A 425 8.44 -10.01 12.68
N TRP A 426 7.31 -9.70 13.34
CA TRP A 426 6.35 -10.71 13.81
C TRP A 426 5.44 -11.22 12.69
N LEU A 427 5.23 -10.41 11.65
CA LEU A 427 4.55 -10.82 10.41
C LEU A 427 5.57 -10.84 9.27
N GLY A 428 5.66 -11.97 8.57
CA GLY A 428 6.67 -12.17 7.52
C GLY A 428 6.38 -11.45 6.20
N TYR A 429 5.13 -11.05 5.94
CA TYR A 429 4.73 -10.47 4.67
C TYR A 429 3.97 -9.15 4.88
N TYR A 430 4.32 -8.13 4.09
CA TYR A 430 3.61 -6.85 4.09
C TYR A 430 2.14 -7.04 3.66
N SER A 431 1.89 -7.89 2.67
CA SER A 431 0.54 -8.26 2.22
C SER A 431 -0.33 -8.85 3.33
N LEU A 432 0.27 -9.62 4.25
CA LEU A 432 -0.44 -10.14 5.42
C LEU A 432 -0.82 -9.02 6.39
N ALA A 433 0.09 -8.06 6.62
CA ALA A 433 -0.20 -6.87 7.43
C ALA A 433 -1.34 -6.03 6.82
N SER A 434 -1.30 -5.80 5.50
CA SER A 434 -2.36 -5.10 4.76
C SER A 434 -3.70 -5.84 4.82
N GLY A 435 -3.70 -7.17 4.69
CA GLY A 435 -4.92 -7.98 4.81
C GLY A 435 -5.53 -7.89 6.22
N LEU A 436 -4.71 -8.04 7.25
CA LEU A 436 -5.13 -7.95 8.65
C LEU A 436 -5.66 -6.56 8.99
N SER A 437 -5.01 -5.49 8.51
CA SER A 437 -5.43 -4.10 8.79
C SER A 437 -6.82 -3.81 8.21
N ILE A 438 -7.10 -4.28 6.99
CA ILE A 438 -8.43 -4.19 6.36
C ILE A 438 -9.48 -4.96 7.17
N VAL A 439 -9.20 -6.22 7.52
CA VAL A 439 -10.15 -7.06 8.26
C VAL A 439 -10.46 -6.47 9.63
N LEU A 440 -9.44 -6.04 10.38
CA LEU A 440 -9.61 -5.43 11.69
C LEU A 440 -10.35 -4.09 11.60
N GLY A 441 -10.01 -3.24 10.62
CA GLY A 441 -10.71 -1.98 10.37
C GLY A 441 -12.20 -2.18 10.07
N ILE A 442 -12.56 -3.16 9.23
CA ILE A 442 -13.96 -3.52 8.93
C ILE A 442 -14.67 -4.03 10.18
N ALA A 443 -14.02 -4.89 10.96
CA ALA A 443 -14.59 -5.47 12.18
C ALA A 443 -14.91 -4.38 13.22
N VAL A 444 -13.97 -3.47 13.48
CA VAL A 444 -14.14 -2.34 14.39
C VAL A 444 -15.26 -1.41 13.92
N THR A 445 -15.26 -1.04 12.64
CA THR A 445 -16.32 -0.18 12.07
C THR A 445 -17.69 -0.84 12.19
N SER A 446 -17.78 -2.14 11.89
CA SER A 446 -19.03 -2.91 11.97
C SER A 446 -19.54 -2.99 13.41
N ALA A 447 -18.66 -3.23 14.38
CA ALA A 447 -19.00 -3.26 15.80
C ALA A 447 -19.53 -1.89 16.28
N GLY A 448 -18.87 -0.79 15.90
CA GLY A 448 -19.30 0.57 16.20
C GLY A 448 -20.69 0.87 15.65
N VAL A 449 -20.91 0.57 14.36
CA VAL A 449 -22.22 0.73 13.69
C VAL A 449 -23.31 -0.08 14.40
N LEU A 450 -23.06 -1.35 14.71
CA LEU A 450 -24.01 -2.21 15.42
C LEU A 450 -24.35 -1.67 16.82
N ALA A 451 -23.36 -1.13 17.54
CA ALA A 451 -23.56 -0.55 18.86
C ALA A 451 -24.47 0.69 18.80
N VAL A 452 -24.25 1.59 17.84
CA VAL A 452 -25.10 2.79 17.64
C VAL A 452 -26.51 2.41 17.20
N ILE A 453 -26.66 1.41 16.31
CA ILE A 453 -27.99 0.91 15.90
C ILE A 453 -28.73 0.34 17.11
N LYS A 454 -28.09 -0.51 17.92
CA LYS A 454 -28.69 -1.09 19.13
C LYS A 454 -29.12 -0.02 20.13
N LEU A 455 -28.29 0.99 20.35
CA LEU A 455 -28.62 2.15 21.20
C LEU A 455 -29.91 2.83 20.76
N ASN A 456 -30.08 3.05 19.46
CA ASN A 456 -31.25 3.73 18.91
C ASN A 456 -32.51 2.85 18.87
N THR A 457 -32.38 1.53 18.88
CA THR A 457 -33.53 0.62 18.97
C THR A 457 -34.12 0.47 20.38
N ARG A 458 -33.35 0.76 21.44
CA ARG A 458 -33.87 0.77 22.81
C ARG A 458 -34.73 2.03 23.02
N ARG A 459 -36.06 1.89 22.87
CA ARG A 459 -37.06 2.88 23.32
C ARG A 459 -37.11 2.91 24.85
N PRO A 460 -37.30 4.08 25.49
CA PRO A 460 -37.76 4.12 26.88
C PRO A 460 -39.13 3.45 26.97
N ALA A 461 -39.40 2.72 28.05
CA ALA A 461 -40.73 2.21 28.34
C ALA A 461 -41.72 3.39 28.38
N PRO A 462 -42.95 3.24 27.85
CA PRO A 462 -43.96 4.28 28.00
C PRO A 462 -44.18 4.54 29.50
N PRO A 463 -44.34 5.80 29.93
CA PRO A 463 -44.68 6.09 31.31
C PRO A 463 -45.98 5.36 31.67
N LEU A 464 -45.97 4.67 32.81
CA LEU A 464 -47.18 4.13 33.43
C LEU A 464 -48.19 5.27 33.51
N GLN A 465 -49.29 5.16 32.76
CA GLN A 465 -50.42 6.07 32.97
C GLN A 465 -50.93 5.84 34.40
N PRO A 466 -51.04 6.89 35.23
CA PRO A 466 -51.76 6.74 36.49
C PRO A 466 -53.20 6.31 36.16
N HIS A 467 -53.64 5.22 36.77
CA HIS A 467 -55.04 4.83 36.78
C HIS A 467 -55.85 6.05 37.23
N ALA A 468 -56.73 6.54 36.36
CA ALA A 468 -57.80 7.41 36.78
C ALA A 468 -58.76 6.53 37.58
N ASP A 469 -58.87 6.80 38.88
CA ASP A 469 -59.92 6.24 39.73
C ASP A 469 -61.27 6.67 39.15
N ASP A 470 -62.12 5.67 38.92
CA ASP A 470 -63.50 5.78 38.47
C ASP A 470 -64.37 6.22 39.66
N PRO A 471 -65.02 7.40 39.65
CA PRO A 471 -65.92 7.79 40.70
C PRO A 471 -67.33 7.37 40.30
N ASP A 472 -67.68 6.09 40.49
CA ASP A 472 -69.06 5.59 40.63
C ASP A 472 -69.06 4.05 40.83
N GLN A 473 -68.74 3.59 42.05
CA GLN A 473 -69.24 2.34 42.65
C GLN A 473 -69.40 2.47 44.16
#